data_AF-A0AAW6JPM4-F1
#
_entry.id   AF-A0AAW6JPM4-F1
#
_cell.length_a   1.000
_cell.length_b   1.000
_cell.length_c   1.000
_cell.angle_alpha   90.00
_cell.angle_beta   90.00
_cell.angle_gamma   90.00
#
_symmetry.space_group_name_H-M   'P 1'
#
loop_
_entity.id
_entity.type
_entity.pdbx_description
1 polymer ?
#
loop_
_entity_poly.entity_id
_entity_poly.type
_entity_poly.pdbx_seq_one_letter_code
_entity_poly.pdbx_strand_id
1 'polypeptide(L)'
;MFNKQRMLGIDLLRGLAAFAVIIVHSGDETWGVSVSYSALQFRLFFYFAVPFFLATSFFFTTRKLGENISLQFLLAKFQRIFIPYAVWSIFYIVLGIIIFPLIHQSHRINELFQDPFAIIFFGGASYHLYFIPLLFSGTLLVFFLNNLVKHRSRIKIMAFLSIVGIIINYLIAWSGNSFNLSSHIAFTNLLSLIEPNTIEYLVARFLLVQVAWILICLPYFCLAIILNNLFLKVNLSVFKSKSTILLFLSIFIVVNTFGKVFIASEVSNIIIAFSLLLVGICLSSQIKESKIIKDLGNCSFGIYLIHPIIKKTIGIILTFAVPQVTSQVTVMSMLCFSIPSFFISWLVVSLLMKNKHFAKYIFGN
;
A
#
# COMPACT_ATOMS: atom_id res chain seq x y z
N MET A 1 6.79 -7.40 -26.96
CA MET A 1 6.39 -8.82 -26.82
C MET A 1 6.14 -9.25 -25.36
N PHE A 2 5.46 -8.42 -24.54
CA PHE A 2 4.97 -8.79 -23.19
C PHE A 2 3.44 -8.76 -23.09
N ASN A 3 2.71 -8.66 -24.21
CA ASN A 3 1.29 -8.31 -24.19
C ASN A 3 0.34 -9.42 -23.67
N LYS A 4 0.86 -10.60 -23.29
CA LYS A 4 0.08 -11.67 -22.64
C LYS A 4 0.79 -12.38 -21.48
N GLN A 5 2.10 -12.18 -21.27
CA GLN A 5 2.84 -12.95 -20.28
C GLN A 5 2.72 -12.30 -18.90
N ARG A 6 2.21 -13.07 -17.93
CA ARG A 6 2.08 -12.68 -16.53
C ARG A 6 3.48 -12.50 -15.91
N MET A 7 3.65 -11.43 -15.14
CA MET A 7 4.93 -11.08 -14.50
C MET A 7 5.05 -11.77 -13.14
N LEU A 8 5.41 -13.06 -13.14
CA LEU A 8 5.45 -13.88 -11.93
C LEU A 8 6.43 -13.37 -10.85
N GLY A 9 7.51 -12.69 -11.23
CA GLY A 9 8.41 -12.08 -10.26
C GLY A 9 7.75 -10.92 -9.51
N ILE A 10 6.89 -10.13 -10.18
CA ILE A 10 6.09 -9.10 -9.48
C ILE A 10 5.05 -9.76 -8.58
N ASP A 11 4.42 -10.86 -9.01
CA ASP A 11 3.47 -11.61 -8.16
C ASP A 11 4.13 -12.15 -6.88
N LEU A 12 5.34 -12.71 -6.99
CA LEU A 12 6.12 -13.17 -5.85
C LEU A 12 6.38 -12.02 -4.87
N LEU A 13 6.88 -10.89 -5.38
CA LEU A 13 7.20 -9.73 -4.53
C LEU A 13 5.95 -9.07 -3.94
N ARG A 14 4.79 -9.12 -4.61
CA ARG A 14 3.50 -8.71 -4.04
C ARG A 14 3.09 -9.62 -2.86
N GLY A 15 3.36 -10.91 -2.97
CA GLY A 15 3.20 -11.85 -1.86
C GLY A 15 4.09 -11.52 -0.67
N LEU A 16 5.38 -11.28 -0.93
CA LEU A 16 6.34 -10.88 0.10
C LEU A 16 5.98 -9.52 0.72
N ALA A 17 5.50 -8.57 -0.08
CA ALA A 17 5.02 -7.28 0.44
C ALA A 17 3.76 -7.44 1.29
N ALA A 18 2.85 -8.36 0.96
CA ALA A 18 1.71 -8.66 1.81
C ALA A 18 2.15 -9.26 3.16
N PHE A 19 3.15 -10.15 3.16
CA PHE A 19 3.77 -10.63 4.40
C PHE A 19 4.45 -9.50 5.19
N ALA A 20 5.15 -8.61 4.50
CA ALA A 20 5.80 -7.44 5.10
C ALA A 20 4.80 -6.51 5.81
N VAL A 21 3.62 -6.27 5.23
CA VAL A 21 2.54 -5.51 5.91
C VAL A 21 2.17 -6.18 7.23
N ILE A 22 2.00 -7.50 7.23
CA ILE A 22 1.67 -8.23 8.46
C ILE A 22 2.79 -8.07 9.50
N ILE A 23 4.07 -8.21 9.11
CA ILE A 23 5.20 -7.96 10.02
C ILE A 23 5.15 -6.55 10.61
N VAL A 24 4.93 -5.53 9.78
CA VAL A 24 4.87 -4.13 10.21
C VAL A 24 3.81 -3.93 11.31
N HIS A 25 2.69 -4.65 11.20
CA HIS A 25 1.62 -4.61 12.20
C HIS A 25 1.77 -5.65 13.32
N SER A 26 2.59 -6.70 13.20
CA SER A 26 2.77 -7.73 14.23
C SER A 26 3.70 -7.31 15.39
N GLY A 27 4.17 -6.07 15.43
CA GLY A 27 5.06 -5.57 16.48
C GLY A 27 4.98 -4.06 16.65
N ASP A 28 3.76 -3.55 16.83
CA ASP A 28 3.51 -2.14 17.06
C ASP A 28 3.10 -1.84 18.51
N GLU A 29 3.11 -0.56 18.84
CA GLU A 29 2.80 -0.04 20.18
C GLU A 29 1.36 -0.36 20.62
N THR A 30 0.52 -0.86 19.70
CA THR A 30 -0.86 -1.27 20.01
C THR A 30 -0.94 -2.47 20.96
N TRP A 31 0.18 -3.15 21.20
CA TRP A 31 0.26 -4.22 22.19
C TRP A 31 0.30 -3.70 23.62
N GLY A 32 0.59 -2.41 23.85
CA GLY A 32 0.68 -1.84 25.20
C GLY A 32 1.87 -2.37 26.01
N VAL A 33 2.84 -3.01 25.36
CA VAL A 33 4.08 -3.53 25.97
C VAL A 33 5.30 -2.91 25.30
N SER A 34 6.45 -2.99 25.96
CA SER A 34 7.69 -2.44 25.42
C SER A 34 8.13 -3.16 24.14
N VAL A 35 8.70 -2.40 23.21
CA VAL A 35 9.23 -2.91 21.94
C VAL A 35 10.75 -2.97 22.03
N SER A 36 11.35 -4.13 21.79
CA SER A 36 12.80 -4.26 21.78
C SER A 36 13.40 -3.46 20.62
N TYR A 37 14.62 -2.93 20.81
CA TYR A 37 15.31 -2.20 19.74
C TYR A 37 15.50 -3.06 18.47
N SER A 38 15.82 -4.34 18.63
CA SER A 38 15.93 -5.29 17.53
C SER A 38 14.61 -5.50 16.79
N ALA A 39 13.48 -5.57 17.50
CA ALA A 39 12.16 -5.65 16.90
C ALA A 39 11.80 -4.37 16.13
N LEU A 40 12.16 -3.20 16.67
CA LEU A 40 11.96 -1.93 15.99
C LEU A 40 12.74 -1.87 14.66
N GLN A 41 14.03 -2.21 14.67
CA GLN A 41 14.86 -2.23 13.45
C GLN A 41 14.37 -3.27 12.44
N PHE A 42 14.02 -4.46 12.93
CA PHE A 42 13.41 -5.51 12.11
C PHE A 42 12.11 -5.01 11.45
N ARG A 43 11.22 -4.37 12.22
CA ARG A 43 9.98 -3.77 11.71
C ARG A 43 10.26 -2.72 10.64
N LEU A 44 11.21 -1.81 10.90
CA LEU A 44 11.58 -0.72 9.98
C LEU A 44 12.03 -1.26 8.61
N PHE A 45 12.71 -2.40 8.58
CA PHE A 45 13.12 -3.07 7.34
C PHE A 45 11.92 -3.50 6.48
N PHE A 46 10.73 -3.74 7.01
CA PHE A 46 9.56 -4.19 6.23
C PHE A 46 8.64 -3.05 5.75
N TYR A 47 8.97 -1.79 6.01
CA TYR A 47 8.17 -0.64 5.55
C TYR A 47 8.19 -0.44 4.02
N PHE A 48 9.00 -1.19 3.28
CA PHE A 48 9.01 -1.16 1.80
C PHE A 48 7.68 -1.57 1.16
N ALA A 49 6.80 -2.26 1.91
CA ALA A 49 5.58 -2.84 1.36
C ALA A 49 4.66 -1.81 0.70
N VAL A 50 4.37 -0.70 1.37
CA VAL A 50 3.47 0.34 0.87
C VAL A 50 4.05 1.06 -0.36
N PRO A 51 5.30 1.58 -0.34
CA PRO A 51 5.93 2.12 -1.54
C PRO A 51 5.93 1.15 -2.73
N PHE A 52 6.21 -0.13 -2.48
CA PHE A 52 6.19 -1.16 -3.52
C PHE A 52 4.78 -1.39 -4.10
N PHE A 53 3.74 -1.44 -3.27
CA PHE A 53 2.36 -1.54 -3.75
C PHE A 53 1.93 -0.33 -4.57
N LEU A 54 2.37 0.89 -4.24
CA LEU A 54 2.13 2.08 -5.07
C LEU A 54 2.85 1.96 -6.43
N ALA A 55 4.15 1.66 -6.43
CA ALA A 55 4.92 1.54 -7.66
C ALA A 55 4.37 0.45 -8.59
N THR A 56 4.04 -0.73 -8.07
CA THR A 56 3.44 -1.81 -8.87
C THR A 56 2.06 -1.45 -9.41
N SER A 57 1.20 -0.81 -8.60
CA SER A 57 -0.14 -0.42 -9.01
C SER A 57 -0.12 0.63 -10.13
N PHE A 58 0.75 1.64 -10.02
CA PHE A 58 0.91 2.64 -11.07
C PHE A 58 1.66 2.12 -12.28
N PHE A 59 2.62 1.20 -12.12
CA PHE A 59 3.27 0.52 -13.25
C PHE A 59 2.25 -0.20 -14.14
N PHE A 60 1.34 -0.99 -13.55
CA PHE A 60 0.31 -1.68 -14.34
C PHE A 60 -0.78 -0.75 -14.87
N THR A 61 -1.11 0.31 -14.14
CA THR A 61 -2.09 1.31 -14.59
C THR A 61 -1.56 2.10 -15.78
N THR A 62 -0.31 2.54 -15.71
CA THR A 62 0.33 3.36 -16.75
C THR A 62 0.63 2.58 -18.02
N ARG A 63 0.86 1.28 -17.92
CA ARG A 63 1.04 0.39 -19.06
C ARG A 63 -0.18 0.30 -19.99
N LYS A 64 -1.39 0.56 -19.46
CA LYS A 64 -2.65 0.52 -20.22
C LYS A 64 -3.09 1.90 -20.76
N LEU A 65 -2.34 2.98 -20.48
CA LEU A 65 -2.70 4.35 -20.88
C LEU A 65 -2.61 4.62 -22.39
N GLY A 66 -2.09 3.68 -23.18
CA GLY A 66 -2.05 3.79 -24.64
C GLY A 66 -3.42 3.64 -25.31
N GLU A 67 -4.44 3.16 -24.59
CA GLU A 67 -5.82 3.04 -25.05
C GLU A 67 -6.60 4.33 -24.71
N ASN A 68 -7.57 4.73 -25.54
CA ASN A 68 -8.38 5.93 -25.27
C ASN A 68 -9.02 5.86 -23.89
N ILE A 69 -8.61 6.75 -22.99
CA ILE A 69 -9.14 6.84 -21.62
C ILE A 69 -10.59 7.31 -21.69
N SER A 70 -11.50 6.36 -21.66
CA SER A 70 -12.94 6.62 -21.60
C SER A 70 -13.41 6.73 -20.15
N LEU A 71 -14.56 7.37 -19.94
CA LEU A 71 -15.26 7.34 -18.65
C LEU A 71 -15.55 5.90 -18.19
N GLN A 72 -15.73 4.96 -19.13
CA GLN A 72 -15.92 3.54 -18.79
C GLN A 72 -14.67 2.92 -18.15
N PHE A 73 -13.46 3.30 -18.59
CA PHE A 73 -12.21 2.87 -17.94
C PHE A 73 -12.17 3.34 -16.48
N LEU A 74 -12.60 4.59 -16.23
CA LEU A 74 -12.72 5.12 -14.87
C LEU A 74 -13.70 4.36 -14.03
N LEU A 75 -14.93 4.20 -14.52
CA LEU A 75 -15.99 3.54 -13.78
C LEU A 75 -15.59 2.10 -13.43
N ALA A 76 -14.92 1.40 -14.35
CA ALA A 76 -14.38 0.07 -14.07
C ALA A 76 -13.31 0.09 -12.95
N LYS A 77 -12.44 1.11 -12.91
CA LYS A 77 -11.43 1.26 -11.84
C LYS A 77 -12.06 1.68 -10.51
N PHE A 78 -12.99 2.63 -10.55
CA PHE A 78 -13.77 3.07 -9.41
C PHE A 78 -14.48 1.89 -8.77
N GLN A 79 -15.23 1.10 -9.54
CA GLN A 79 -15.94 -0.07 -9.03
C GLN A 79 -14.99 -1.09 -8.39
N ARG A 80 -13.83 -1.36 -9.01
CA ARG A 80 -12.86 -2.34 -8.48
C ARG A 80 -12.15 -1.89 -7.20
N ILE A 81 -12.13 -0.59 -6.91
CA ILE A 81 -11.44 -0.03 -5.74
C ILE A 81 -12.45 0.32 -4.64
N PHE A 82 -13.49 1.07 -5.01
CA PHE A 82 -14.50 1.60 -4.10
C PHE A 82 -15.44 0.51 -3.55
N ILE A 83 -15.83 -0.48 -4.35
CA ILE A 83 -16.73 -1.55 -3.86
C ILE A 83 -16.04 -2.38 -2.77
N PRO A 84 -14.82 -2.91 -2.97
CA PRO A 84 -14.08 -3.56 -1.89
C PRO A 84 -13.91 -2.66 -0.67
N TYR A 85 -13.57 -1.39 -0.87
CA TYR A 85 -13.44 -0.44 0.23
C TYR A 85 -14.71 -0.31 1.07
N ALA A 86 -15.87 -0.13 0.42
CA ALA A 86 -17.15 -0.01 1.11
C ALA A 86 -17.53 -1.30 1.85
N VAL A 87 -17.36 -2.46 1.18
CA VAL A 87 -17.65 -3.78 1.77
C VAL A 87 -16.78 -4.01 3.01
N TRP A 88 -15.47 -3.77 2.92
CA TRP A 88 -14.58 -3.94 4.06
C TRP A 88 -14.81 -2.91 5.16
N SER A 89 -15.14 -1.66 4.83
CA SER A 89 -15.47 -0.65 5.83
C SER A 89 -16.69 -1.06 6.65
N ILE A 90 -17.77 -1.51 5.99
CA ILE A 90 -18.97 -2.05 6.66
C ILE A 90 -18.59 -3.27 7.50
N PHE A 91 -17.82 -4.20 6.94
CA PHE A 91 -17.38 -5.40 7.64
C PHE A 91 -16.60 -5.06 8.92
N TYR A 92 -15.66 -4.11 8.86
CA TYR A 92 -14.87 -3.68 10.01
C TYR A 92 -15.69 -2.93 11.05
N ILE A 93 -16.69 -2.14 10.63
CA ILE A 93 -17.63 -1.51 11.57
C ILE A 93 -18.41 -2.58 12.34
N VAL A 94 -19.04 -3.52 11.62
CA VAL A 94 -19.83 -4.60 12.24
C VAL A 94 -18.96 -5.41 13.20
N LEU A 95 -17.75 -5.77 12.77
CA LEU A 95 -16.79 -6.49 13.60
C LEU A 95 -16.35 -5.68 14.84
N GLY A 96 -16.20 -4.36 14.71
CA GLY A 96 -15.94 -3.45 15.84
C GLY A 96 -17.08 -3.45 16.86
N ILE A 97 -18.32 -3.30 16.40
CA ILE A 97 -19.53 -3.30 17.24
C ILE A 97 -19.64 -4.62 18.02
N ILE A 98 -19.32 -5.75 17.41
CA ILE A 98 -19.40 -7.07 18.05
C ILE A 98 -18.24 -7.28 19.03
N ILE A 99 -16.99 -6.98 18.61
CA ILE A 99 -15.82 -7.36 19.42
C ILE A 99 -15.54 -6.39 20.56
N PHE A 100 -15.72 -5.08 20.37
CA PHE A 100 -15.37 -4.10 21.41
C PHE A 100 -16.09 -4.31 22.76
N PRO A 101 -17.39 -4.66 22.81
CA PRO A 101 -18.05 -5.05 24.05
C PRO A 101 -17.46 -6.32 24.67
N LEU A 102 -17.14 -7.32 23.84
CA LEU A 102 -16.62 -8.62 24.30
C LEU A 102 -15.25 -8.50 24.98
N ILE A 103 -14.46 -7.48 24.64
CA ILE A 103 -13.15 -7.19 25.25
C ILE A 103 -13.21 -6.04 26.27
N HIS A 104 -14.40 -5.67 26.75
CA HIS A 104 -14.62 -4.58 27.71
C HIS A 104 -14.09 -3.20 27.25
N GLN A 105 -14.05 -2.95 25.93
CA GLN A 105 -13.65 -1.68 25.32
C GLN A 105 -14.84 -0.97 24.66
N SER A 106 -16.00 -0.96 25.32
CA SER A 106 -17.23 -0.37 24.76
C SER A 106 -17.09 1.11 24.36
N HIS A 107 -16.23 1.88 25.03
CA HIS A 107 -15.93 3.28 24.67
C HIS A 107 -15.45 3.45 23.22
N ARG A 108 -14.75 2.45 22.67
CA ARG A 108 -14.23 2.48 21.29
C ARG A 108 -15.31 2.42 20.22
N ILE A 109 -16.52 1.97 20.58
CA ILE A 109 -17.68 2.05 19.68
C ILE A 109 -18.04 3.51 19.43
N ASN A 110 -18.03 4.34 20.49
CA ASN A 110 -18.30 5.77 20.34
C ASN A 110 -17.22 6.43 19.48
N GLU A 111 -15.94 6.11 19.72
CA GLU A 111 -14.82 6.58 18.89
C GLU A 111 -14.99 6.22 17.41
N LEU A 112 -15.45 4.99 17.11
CA LEU A 112 -15.68 4.53 15.75
C LEU A 112 -16.70 5.41 15.01
N PHE A 113 -17.72 5.94 15.69
CA PHE A 113 -18.77 6.76 15.09
C PHE A 113 -18.57 8.28 15.27
N GLN A 114 -17.48 8.72 15.90
CA GLN A 114 -17.19 10.15 16.07
C GLN A 114 -16.90 10.86 14.72
N ASP A 115 -16.35 10.14 13.74
CA ASP A 115 -15.97 10.71 12.44
C ASP A 115 -16.44 9.84 11.26
N PRO A 116 -17.76 9.85 10.96
CA PRO A 116 -18.30 9.10 9.83
C PRO A 116 -17.72 9.59 8.48
N PHE A 117 -17.28 10.84 8.42
CA PHE A 117 -16.67 11.42 7.23
C PHE A 117 -15.33 10.74 6.91
N ALA A 118 -14.47 10.53 7.91
CA ALA A 118 -13.23 9.79 7.75
C ALA A 118 -13.46 8.31 7.40
N ILE A 119 -14.51 7.69 7.91
CA ILE A 119 -14.89 6.32 7.51
C ILE A 119 -15.25 6.26 6.02
N ILE A 120 -15.99 7.24 5.50
CA ILE A 120 -16.46 7.21 4.11
C ILE A 120 -15.32 7.53 3.14
N PHE A 121 -14.46 8.48 3.47
CA PHE A 121 -13.49 9.02 2.51
C PHE A 121 -12.03 8.66 2.80
N PHE A 122 -11.65 8.36 4.05
CA PHE A 122 -10.25 8.30 4.47
C PHE A 122 -9.78 6.94 5.01
N GLY A 123 -10.64 5.92 5.02
CA GLY A 123 -10.33 4.61 5.57
C GLY A 123 -10.47 4.52 7.09
N GLY A 124 -11.25 5.40 7.71
CA GLY A 124 -11.41 5.45 9.17
C GLY A 124 -12.02 4.21 9.83
N ALA A 125 -12.59 3.28 9.06
CA ALA A 125 -13.10 2.02 9.62
C ALA A 125 -12.00 1.07 10.13
N SER A 126 -10.78 1.15 9.61
CA SER A 126 -9.64 0.37 10.09
C SER A 126 -8.33 0.95 9.58
N TYR A 127 -7.29 0.95 10.42
CA TYR A 127 -6.01 1.64 10.18
C TYR A 127 -5.36 1.36 8.82
N HIS A 128 -5.56 0.17 8.24
CA HIS A 128 -4.94 -0.15 6.96
C HIS A 128 -5.72 0.47 5.79
N LEU A 129 -7.05 0.56 5.87
CA LEU A 129 -7.94 0.86 4.73
C LEU A 129 -7.65 2.20 4.03
N TYR A 130 -6.98 3.15 4.68
CA TYR A 130 -6.58 4.43 4.07
C TYR A 130 -5.79 4.26 2.77
N PHE A 131 -5.07 3.15 2.61
CA PHE A 131 -4.30 2.86 1.39
C PHE A 131 -5.21 2.80 0.14
N ILE A 132 -6.47 2.40 0.30
CA ILE A 132 -7.39 2.22 -0.84
C ILE A 132 -7.86 3.58 -1.37
N PRO A 133 -8.37 4.53 -0.55
CA PRO A 133 -8.60 5.90 -0.98
C PRO A 133 -7.34 6.63 -1.47
N LEU A 134 -6.17 6.41 -0.85
CA LEU A 134 -4.89 6.92 -1.34
C LEU A 134 -4.61 6.45 -2.79
N LEU A 135 -4.74 5.13 -3.04
CA LEU A 135 -4.53 4.54 -4.35
C LEU A 135 -5.56 5.04 -5.37
N PHE A 136 -6.80 5.23 -4.95
CA PHE A 136 -7.85 5.83 -5.77
C PHE A 136 -7.47 7.25 -6.19
N SER A 137 -7.07 8.09 -5.23
CA SER A 137 -6.64 9.48 -5.45
C SER A 137 -5.47 9.55 -6.44
N GLY A 138 -4.47 8.69 -6.26
CA GLY A 138 -3.36 8.58 -7.21
C GLY A 138 -3.78 8.07 -8.59
N THR A 139 -4.82 7.24 -8.69
CA THR A 139 -5.37 6.81 -9.99
C THR A 139 -6.04 7.97 -10.73
N LEU A 140 -6.54 9.01 -10.05
CA LEU A 140 -7.08 10.21 -10.70
C LEU A 140 -6.01 11.02 -11.45
N LEU A 141 -4.71 10.86 -11.12
CA LEU A 141 -3.61 11.43 -11.91
C LEU A 141 -3.62 11.00 -13.37
N VAL A 142 -4.26 9.86 -13.67
CA VAL A 142 -4.50 9.42 -15.03
C VAL A 142 -5.19 10.52 -15.85
N PHE A 143 -6.17 11.28 -15.32
CA PHE A 143 -6.88 12.33 -16.08
C PHE A 143 -5.97 13.50 -16.41
N PHE A 144 -5.32 14.03 -15.38
CA PHE A 144 -4.49 15.21 -15.50
C PHE A 144 -3.27 14.95 -16.38
N LEU A 145 -2.72 13.75 -16.31
CA LEU A 145 -1.49 13.41 -17.02
C LEU A 145 -1.75 12.69 -18.36
N ASN A 146 -2.96 12.22 -18.67
CA ASN A 146 -3.26 11.54 -19.95
C ASN A 146 -2.84 12.37 -21.16
N ASN A 147 -3.18 13.66 -21.14
CA ASN A 147 -2.88 14.57 -22.25
C ASN A 147 -1.36 14.75 -22.41
N LEU A 148 -0.63 14.79 -21.29
CA LEU A 148 0.83 14.86 -21.29
C LEU A 148 1.47 13.53 -21.72
N VAL A 149 0.79 12.41 -21.46
CA VAL A 149 1.19 11.05 -21.86
C VAL A 149 1.06 10.83 -23.37
N LYS A 150 0.62 11.81 -24.18
CA LYS A 150 0.49 11.71 -25.66
C LYS A 150 1.56 12.42 -26.53
N HIS A 151 2.61 13.08 -26.00
CA HIS A 151 3.73 13.66 -26.83
C HIS A 151 5.20 13.18 -26.60
N ARG A 152 6.05 13.06 -27.62
CA ARG A 152 7.42 12.47 -27.53
C ARG A 152 8.39 13.17 -26.54
N SER A 153 8.14 14.43 -26.16
CA SER A 153 8.85 15.20 -25.11
C SER A 153 8.58 14.70 -23.67
N ARG A 154 7.71 13.69 -23.52
CA ARG A 154 7.20 13.03 -22.31
C ARG A 154 8.21 12.72 -21.18
N ILE A 155 9.37 12.12 -21.48
CA ILE A 155 10.24 11.58 -20.40
C ILE A 155 10.84 12.70 -19.56
N LYS A 156 11.27 13.81 -20.19
CA LYS A 156 11.85 14.96 -19.48
C LYS A 156 10.82 15.62 -18.56
N ILE A 157 9.58 15.80 -19.05
CA ILE A 157 8.49 16.39 -18.26
C ILE A 157 8.12 15.47 -17.09
N MET A 158 7.98 14.15 -17.31
CA MET A 158 7.69 13.21 -16.22
C MET A 158 8.83 13.16 -15.20
N ALA A 159 10.09 13.24 -15.65
CA ALA A 159 11.23 13.26 -14.73
C ALA A 159 11.22 14.54 -13.88
N PHE A 160 10.96 15.69 -14.51
CA PHE A 160 10.79 16.96 -13.81
C PHE A 160 9.65 16.91 -12.79
N LEU A 161 8.45 16.47 -13.20
CA LEU A 161 7.30 16.34 -12.30
C LEU A 161 7.56 15.35 -11.15
N SER A 162 8.31 14.28 -11.40
CA SER A 162 8.72 13.35 -10.34
C SER A 162 9.67 14.01 -9.35
N ILE A 163 10.67 14.77 -9.81
CA ILE A 163 11.62 15.47 -8.93
C ILE A 163 10.90 16.53 -8.11
N VAL A 164 10.07 17.34 -8.75
CA VAL A 164 9.24 18.36 -8.09
C VAL A 164 8.30 17.70 -7.08
N GLY A 165 7.64 16.60 -7.44
CA GLY A 165 6.76 15.85 -6.53
C GLY A 165 7.50 15.30 -5.31
N ILE A 166 8.72 14.78 -5.47
CA ILE A 166 9.56 14.34 -4.35
C ILE A 166 9.90 15.51 -3.43
N ILE A 167 10.32 16.65 -3.98
CA ILE A 167 10.65 17.86 -3.21
C ILE A 167 9.42 18.36 -2.44
N ILE A 168 8.27 18.46 -3.10
CA ILE A 168 7.02 18.90 -2.46
C ILE A 168 6.64 17.95 -1.32
N ASN A 169 6.70 16.63 -1.54
CA ASN A 169 6.40 15.66 -0.49
C ASN A 169 7.34 15.78 0.70
N TYR A 170 8.64 16.00 0.46
CA TYR A 170 9.62 16.24 1.51
C TYR A 170 9.28 17.49 2.31
N LEU A 171 8.94 18.60 1.64
CA LEU A 171 8.55 19.85 2.31
C LEU A 171 7.25 19.72 3.11
N ILE A 172 6.27 18.97 2.60
CA ILE A 172 5.01 18.68 3.31
C ILE A 172 5.29 17.85 4.57
N ALA A 173 6.12 16.81 4.46
CA ALA A 173 6.51 15.97 5.60
C ALA A 173 7.30 16.78 6.64
N TRP A 174 8.28 17.56 6.20
CA TRP A 174 9.12 18.40 7.06
C TRP A 174 8.32 19.47 7.80
N SER A 175 7.32 20.07 7.16
CA SER A 175 6.45 21.08 7.76
C SER A 175 5.34 20.51 8.67
N GLY A 176 5.27 19.18 8.84
CA GLY A 176 4.23 18.52 9.64
C GLY A 176 2.83 18.57 9.01
N ASN A 177 2.74 18.87 7.71
CA ASN A 177 1.48 18.96 6.96
C ASN A 177 1.13 17.68 6.19
N SER A 178 1.88 16.60 6.39
CA SER A 178 1.59 15.29 5.82
C SER A 178 0.26 14.74 6.36
N PHE A 179 -0.32 13.80 5.61
CA PHE A 179 -1.53 13.12 6.06
C PHE A 179 -1.28 12.35 7.35
N ASN A 180 -2.01 12.69 8.40
CA ASN A 180 -1.97 11.99 9.68
C ASN A 180 -3.11 10.96 9.74
N LEU A 181 -2.74 9.69 9.90
CA LEU A 181 -3.69 8.58 9.95
C LEU A 181 -4.60 8.61 11.19
N SER A 182 -4.15 9.14 12.33
CA SER A 182 -4.95 9.14 13.55
C SER A 182 -6.08 10.17 13.50
N SER A 183 -5.78 11.38 13.03
CA SER A 183 -6.76 12.47 12.89
C SER A 183 -7.44 12.50 11.51
N HIS A 184 -6.94 11.75 10.54
CA HIS A 184 -7.36 11.77 9.14
C HIS A 184 -7.40 13.19 8.55
N ILE A 185 -6.35 13.97 8.82
CA ILE A 185 -6.17 15.36 8.38
C ILE A 185 -4.84 15.47 7.65
N ALA A 186 -4.80 16.31 6.62
CA ALA A 186 -3.57 16.81 6.01
C ALA A 186 -3.59 18.34 6.04
N PHE A 187 -2.43 18.97 5.95
CA PHE A 187 -2.30 20.43 6.01
C PHE A 187 -2.96 21.05 7.26
N THR A 188 -2.67 20.49 8.44
CA THR A 188 -3.29 20.88 9.72
C THR A 188 -3.28 22.38 9.95
N ASN A 189 -2.18 23.06 9.62
CA ASN A 189 -2.02 24.51 9.81
C ASN A 189 -2.97 25.33 8.93
N LEU A 190 -3.30 24.83 7.73
CA LEU A 190 -4.24 25.50 6.83
C LEU A 190 -5.68 25.19 7.24
N LEU A 191 -5.94 23.95 7.66
CA LEU A 191 -7.26 23.54 8.12
C LEU A 191 -7.66 24.23 9.43
N SER A 192 -6.70 24.52 10.32
CA SER A 192 -6.96 25.23 11.58
C SER A 192 -7.39 26.68 11.42
N LEU A 193 -7.28 27.25 10.22
CA LEU A 193 -7.82 28.59 9.90
C LEU A 193 -9.34 28.59 9.68
N ILE A 194 -9.95 27.41 9.55
CA ILE A 194 -11.38 27.22 9.32
C ILE A 194 -12.02 26.72 10.61
N GLU A 195 -13.17 27.28 10.97
CA GLU A 195 -13.89 26.88 12.17
C GLU A 195 -14.28 25.38 12.13
N PRO A 196 -13.93 24.58 13.15
CA PRO A 196 -14.30 23.17 13.21
C PRO A 196 -15.81 22.94 13.13
N ASN A 197 -16.23 21.78 12.63
CA ASN A 197 -17.63 21.34 12.53
C ASN A 197 -18.53 22.12 11.55
N THR A 198 -17.95 22.99 10.72
CA THR A 198 -18.65 23.66 9.62
C THR A 198 -18.63 22.80 8.34
N ILE A 199 -19.53 23.06 7.39
CA ILE A 199 -19.52 22.37 6.08
C ILE A 199 -18.24 22.72 5.33
N GLU A 200 -17.81 23.97 5.42
CA GLU A 200 -16.56 24.50 4.88
C GLU A 200 -15.37 23.70 5.39
N TYR A 201 -15.31 23.39 6.69
CA TYR A 201 -14.27 22.55 7.28
C TYR A 201 -14.25 21.14 6.67
N LEU A 202 -15.40 20.49 6.52
CA LEU A 202 -15.48 19.14 5.95
C LEU A 202 -15.02 19.12 4.48
N VAL A 203 -15.47 20.10 3.69
CA VAL A 203 -15.07 20.25 2.28
C VAL A 203 -13.57 20.54 2.17
N ALA A 204 -13.06 21.47 2.97
CA ALA A 204 -11.64 21.81 2.99
C ALA A 204 -10.79 20.61 3.40
N ARG A 205 -11.17 19.91 4.48
CA ARG A 205 -10.49 18.67 4.92
C ARG A 205 -10.43 17.63 3.80
N PHE A 206 -11.54 17.39 3.11
CA PHE A 206 -11.56 16.49 1.96
C PHE A 206 -10.59 16.92 0.87
N LEU A 207 -10.68 18.16 0.40
CA LEU A 207 -9.81 18.67 -0.66
C LEU A 207 -8.33 18.60 -0.27
N LEU A 208 -7.98 18.99 0.96
CA LEU A 208 -6.60 18.98 1.45
C LEU A 208 -6.03 17.57 1.56
N VAL A 209 -6.80 16.60 2.04
CA VAL A 209 -6.38 15.19 2.06
C VAL A 209 -6.20 14.65 0.64
N GLN A 210 -7.13 14.94 -0.27
CA GLN A 210 -7.02 14.52 -1.68
C GLN A 210 -5.77 15.12 -2.34
N VAL A 211 -5.49 16.40 -2.12
CA VAL A 211 -4.28 17.07 -2.61
C VAL A 211 -3.03 16.41 -2.06
N ALA A 212 -2.95 16.16 -0.74
CA ALA A 212 -1.81 15.50 -0.12
C ALA A 212 -1.54 14.11 -0.74
N TRP A 213 -2.59 13.31 -0.93
CA TRP A 213 -2.49 11.98 -1.52
C TRP A 213 -2.10 11.99 -3.00
N ILE A 214 -2.63 12.93 -3.78
CA ILE A 214 -2.22 13.14 -5.17
C ILE A 214 -0.74 13.49 -5.25
N LEU A 215 -0.25 14.38 -4.37
CA LEU A 215 1.17 14.77 -4.31
C LEU A 215 2.07 13.59 -3.90
N ILE A 216 1.66 12.78 -2.92
CA ILE A 216 2.37 11.54 -2.54
C ILE A 216 2.47 10.58 -3.74
N CYS A 217 1.39 10.44 -4.51
CA CYS A 217 1.32 9.48 -5.62
C CYS A 217 2.02 9.98 -6.89
N LEU A 218 2.16 11.30 -7.08
CA LEU A 218 2.72 11.92 -8.29
C LEU A 218 4.08 11.34 -8.71
N PRO A 219 5.12 11.27 -7.86
CA PRO A 219 6.42 10.75 -8.28
C PRO A 219 6.36 9.26 -8.66
N TYR A 220 5.58 8.45 -7.95
CA TYR A 220 5.38 7.04 -8.30
C TYR A 220 4.70 6.89 -9.67
N PHE A 221 3.69 7.72 -9.94
CA PHE A 221 2.98 7.68 -11.21
C PHE A 221 3.87 8.11 -12.38
N CYS A 222 4.60 9.23 -12.24
CA CYS A 222 5.52 9.72 -13.25
C CYS A 222 6.67 8.74 -13.54
N LEU A 223 7.29 8.17 -12.51
CA LEU A 223 8.35 7.16 -12.69
C LEU A 223 7.82 5.87 -13.32
N ALA A 224 6.59 5.46 -12.99
CA ALA A 224 5.93 4.33 -13.66
C ALA A 224 5.75 4.57 -15.17
N ILE A 225 5.38 5.79 -15.58
CA ILE A 225 5.32 6.17 -17.01
C ILE A 225 6.71 6.12 -17.65
N ILE A 226 7.72 6.70 -17.01
CA ILE A 226 9.11 6.68 -17.52
C ILE A 226 9.56 5.23 -17.71
N LEU A 227 9.35 4.39 -16.70
CA LEU A 227 9.75 3.00 -16.71
C LEU A 227 9.07 2.24 -17.86
N ASN A 228 7.75 2.36 -18.01
CA ASN A 228 7.01 1.73 -19.11
C ASN A 228 7.51 2.21 -20.49
N ASN A 229 7.81 3.51 -20.64
CA ASN A 229 8.37 4.05 -21.88
C ASN A 229 9.79 3.54 -22.18
N LEU A 230 10.62 3.36 -21.15
CA LEU A 230 11.96 2.77 -21.30
C LEU A 230 11.86 1.29 -21.70
N PHE A 231 10.93 0.53 -21.12
CA PHE A 231 10.69 -0.87 -21.50
C PHE A 231 10.24 -1.07 -22.95
N LEU A 232 9.60 -0.06 -23.57
CA LEU A 232 9.27 -0.10 -24.99
C LEU A 232 10.50 0.06 -25.90
N LYS A 233 11.57 0.68 -25.41
CA LYS A 233 12.77 1.02 -26.19
C LYS A 233 13.96 0.10 -25.94
N VAL A 234 14.12 -0.39 -24.71
CA VAL A 234 15.28 -1.18 -24.29
C VAL A 234 15.13 -2.64 -24.72
N ASN A 235 16.22 -3.23 -25.23
CA ASN A 235 16.25 -4.66 -25.50
C ASN A 235 16.07 -5.43 -24.18
N LEU A 236 15.01 -6.23 -24.13
CA LEU A 236 14.60 -6.99 -22.96
C LEU A 236 15.64 -8.02 -22.50
N SER A 237 16.66 -8.30 -23.32
CA SER A 237 17.79 -9.17 -22.95
C SER A 237 18.58 -8.65 -21.73
N VAL A 238 18.69 -7.33 -21.55
CA VAL A 238 19.44 -6.73 -20.43
C VAL A 238 18.83 -7.15 -19.08
N PHE A 239 17.49 -7.14 -18.99
CA PHE A 239 16.74 -7.52 -17.79
C PHE A 239 16.70 -9.02 -17.50
N LYS A 240 17.29 -9.86 -18.36
CA LYS A 240 17.40 -11.31 -18.12
C LYS A 240 18.66 -11.69 -17.33
N SER A 241 19.64 -10.79 -17.25
CA SER A 241 20.93 -11.10 -16.64
C SER A 241 20.83 -11.19 -15.12
N LYS A 242 21.46 -12.22 -14.53
CA LYS A 242 21.55 -12.36 -13.06
C LYS A 242 22.24 -11.15 -12.41
N SER A 243 23.18 -10.53 -13.11
CA SER A 243 23.88 -9.31 -12.65
C SER A 243 22.91 -8.14 -12.44
N THR A 244 21.95 -7.91 -13.34
CA THR A 244 20.95 -6.84 -13.14
C THR A 244 20.03 -7.09 -11.94
N ILE A 245 19.65 -8.34 -11.68
CA ILE A 245 18.88 -8.70 -10.48
C ILE A 245 19.69 -8.37 -9.23
N LEU A 246 20.94 -8.81 -9.18
CA LEU A 246 21.83 -8.56 -8.04
C LEU A 246 22.04 -7.07 -7.83
N LEU A 247 22.23 -6.28 -8.90
CA LEU A 247 22.38 -4.83 -8.81
C LEU A 247 21.16 -4.17 -8.14
N PHE A 248 19.94 -4.42 -8.65
CA PHE A 248 18.74 -3.80 -8.08
C PHE A 248 18.42 -4.32 -6.68
N LEU A 249 18.71 -5.60 -6.40
CA LEU A 249 18.56 -6.17 -5.06
C LEU A 249 19.55 -5.52 -4.08
N SER A 250 20.80 -5.28 -4.48
CA SER A 250 21.78 -4.57 -3.66
C SER A 250 21.36 -3.13 -3.40
N ILE A 251 20.86 -2.42 -4.42
CA ILE A 251 20.30 -1.06 -4.24
C ILE A 251 19.15 -1.10 -3.23
N PHE A 252 18.21 -2.04 -3.38
CA PHE A 252 17.11 -2.21 -2.43
C PHE A 252 17.61 -2.46 -1.00
N ILE A 253 18.52 -3.42 -0.79
CA ILE A 253 19.03 -3.77 0.54
C ILE A 253 19.73 -2.56 1.18
N VAL A 254 20.64 -1.92 0.45
CA VAL A 254 21.41 -0.78 0.95
C VAL A 254 20.49 0.39 1.31
N VAL A 255 19.57 0.77 0.43
CA VAL A 255 18.68 1.93 0.68
C VAL A 255 17.62 1.61 1.73
N ASN A 256 17.11 0.39 1.80
CA ASN A 256 16.15 0.00 2.82
C ASN A 256 16.78 -0.06 4.23
N THR A 257 18.07 -0.38 4.31
CA THR A 257 18.81 -0.47 5.59
C THR A 257 19.33 0.90 6.02
N PHE A 258 19.94 1.64 5.10
CA PHE A 258 20.71 2.85 5.42
C PHE A 258 20.11 4.14 4.82
N GLY A 259 19.14 4.03 3.92
CA GLY A 259 18.64 5.17 3.16
C GLY A 259 18.07 6.28 4.04
N LYS A 260 17.39 5.94 5.14
CA LYS A 260 16.87 6.95 6.09
C LYS A 260 17.96 7.77 6.79
N VAL A 261 19.19 7.27 6.85
CA VAL A 261 20.34 7.98 7.43
C VAL A 261 20.96 8.93 6.42
N PHE A 262 21.08 8.51 5.15
CA PHE A 262 21.85 9.22 4.14
C PHE A 262 21.02 10.10 3.20
N ILE A 263 19.74 9.81 3.02
CA ILE A 263 18.86 10.51 2.09
C ILE A 263 17.48 10.77 2.70
N ALA A 264 16.77 11.77 2.17
CA ALA A 264 15.40 12.07 2.58
C ALA A 264 14.47 10.85 2.45
N SER A 265 13.52 10.71 3.38
CA SER A 265 12.59 9.57 3.47
C SER A 265 11.82 9.34 2.17
N GLU A 266 11.42 10.41 1.49
CA GLU A 266 10.63 10.39 0.28
C GLU A 266 11.45 9.87 -0.90
N VAL A 267 12.72 10.27 -0.98
CA VAL A 267 13.67 9.76 -1.98
C VAL A 267 13.94 8.28 -1.72
N SER A 268 14.19 7.91 -0.46
CA SER A 268 14.42 6.52 -0.06
C SER A 268 13.25 5.61 -0.44
N ASN A 269 12.01 6.01 -0.11
CA ASN A 269 10.81 5.25 -0.43
C ASN A 269 10.64 5.01 -1.93
N ILE A 270 10.94 6.02 -2.76
CA ILE A 270 10.90 5.89 -4.23
C ILE A 270 11.95 4.92 -4.74
N ILE A 271 13.20 5.03 -4.27
CA ILE A 271 14.29 4.14 -4.70
C ILE A 271 13.99 2.69 -4.27
N ILE A 272 13.53 2.47 -3.03
CA ILE A 272 13.12 1.16 -2.52
C ILE A 272 12.01 0.56 -3.40
N ALA A 273 10.96 1.34 -3.69
CA ALA A 273 9.82 0.87 -4.46
C ALA A 273 10.21 0.44 -5.88
N PHE A 274 10.98 1.28 -6.59
CA PHE A 274 11.34 1.03 -7.98
C PHE A 274 12.47 0.03 -8.13
N SER A 275 13.43 -0.04 -7.21
CA SER A 275 14.45 -1.10 -7.21
C SER A 275 13.80 -2.47 -7.01
N LEU A 276 12.86 -2.60 -6.07
CA LEU A 276 12.13 -3.86 -5.85
C LEU A 276 11.19 -4.21 -7.02
N LEU A 277 10.52 -3.23 -7.62
CA LEU A 277 9.75 -3.43 -8.86
C LEU A 277 10.63 -3.96 -10.00
N LEU A 278 11.82 -3.38 -10.19
CA LEU A 278 12.79 -3.82 -11.20
C LEU A 278 13.30 -5.23 -10.92
N VAL A 279 13.58 -5.59 -9.66
CA VAL A 279 13.86 -6.98 -9.26
C VAL A 279 12.72 -7.91 -9.69
N GLY A 280 11.46 -7.53 -9.41
CA GLY A 280 10.29 -8.33 -9.80
C GLY A 280 10.14 -8.50 -11.30
N ILE A 281 10.46 -7.46 -12.09
CA ILE A 281 10.45 -7.53 -13.55
C ILE A 281 11.55 -8.48 -14.05
N CYS A 282 12.79 -8.33 -13.56
CA CYS A 282 13.90 -9.20 -13.98
C CYS A 282 13.66 -10.67 -13.58
N LEU A 283 13.19 -10.91 -12.35
CA LEU A 283 12.85 -12.25 -11.85
C LEU A 283 11.75 -12.93 -12.68
N SER A 284 10.83 -12.17 -13.26
CA SER A 284 9.75 -12.72 -14.10
C SER A 284 10.27 -13.49 -15.32
N SER A 285 11.50 -13.23 -15.76
CA SER A 285 12.13 -13.96 -16.87
C SER A 285 12.83 -15.25 -16.45
N GLN A 286 13.11 -15.42 -15.15
CA GLN A 286 13.88 -16.55 -14.59
C GLN A 286 13.01 -17.54 -13.81
N ILE A 287 11.90 -17.06 -13.25
CA ILE A 287 10.95 -17.89 -12.50
C ILE A 287 10.15 -18.76 -13.47
N LYS A 288 10.21 -20.08 -13.27
CA LYS A 288 9.33 -21.04 -13.97
C LYS A 288 7.88 -20.82 -13.56
N GLU A 289 6.95 -21.18 -14.44
CA GLU A 289 5.53 -21.09 -14.12
C GLU A 289 5.19 -21.86 -12.84
N SER A 290 4.64 -21.15 -11.85
CA SER A 290 4.28 -21.71 -10.55
C SER A 290 2.86 -21.28 -10.18
N LYS A 291 2.00 -22.27 -9.94
CA LYS A 291 0.63 -22.03 -9.46
C LYS A 291 0.63 -21.31 -8.12
N ILE A 292 1.60 -21.64 -7.25
CA ILE A 292 1.73 -21.03 -5.92
C ILE A 292 2.04 -19.54 -6.03
N ILE A 293 3.02 -19.15 -6.85
CA ILE A 293 3.40 -17.75 -7.03
C ILE A 293 2.24 -16.96 -7.65
N LYS A 294 1.56 -17.54 -8.65
CA LYS A 294 0.39 -16.95 -9.28
C LYS A 294 -0.74 -16.72 -8.28
N ASP A 295 -1.03 -17.72 -7.45
CA ASP A 295 -2.06 -17.66 -6.42
C ASP A 295 -1.71 -16.61 -5.36
N LEU A 296 -0.46 -16.62 -4.89
CA LEU A 296 0.02 -15.65 -3.90
C LEU A 296 -0.08 -14.20 -4.40
N GLY A 297 0.32 -13.94 -5.65
CA GLY A 297 0.18 -12.62 -6.27
C GLY A 297 -1.28 -12.18 -6.39
N ASN A 298 -2.19 -13.10 -6.76
CA ASN A 298 -3.64 -12.84 -6.80
C ASN A 298 -4.22 -12.55 -5.41
N CYS A 299 -3.75 -13.27 -4.39
CA CYS A 299 -4.25 -13.15 -3.02
C CYS A 299 -3.66 -11.96 -2.26
N SER A 300 -2.55 -11.36 -2.71
CA SER A 300 -1.84 -10.28 -1.99
C SER A 300 -2.74 -9.14 -1.50
N PHE A 301 -3.67 -8.66 -2.32
CA PHE A 301 -4.61 -7.60 -1.92
C PHE A 301 -5.64 -8.08 -0.90
N GLY A 302 -6.16 -9.31 -1.05
CA GLY A 302 -7.07 -9.91 -0.08
C GLY A 302 -6.40 -10.20 1.26
N ILE A 303 -5.13 -10.63 1.26
CA ILE A 303 -4.31 -10.80 2.47
C ILE A 303 -4.20 -9.45 3.18
N TYR A 304 -3.86 -8.40 2.43
CA TYR A 304 -3.82 -7.04 2.95
C TYR A 304 -5.15 -6.58 3.57
N LEU A 305 -6.32 -6.99 3.04
CA LEU A 305 -7.61 -6.61 3.62
C LEU A 305 -7.99 -7.42 4.86
N ILE A 306 -7.69 -8.72 4.90
CA ILE A 306 -8.16 -9.61 5.98
C ILE A 306 -7.18 -9.70 7.16
N HIS A 307 -5.90 -9.34 6.96
CA HIS A 307 -4.86 -9.57 7.97
C HIS A 307 -5.13 -8.98 9.36
N PRO A 308 -5.78 -7.83 9.57
CA PRO A 308 -6.01 -7.31 10.92
C PRO A 308 -6.90 -8.24 11.75
N ILE A 309 -7.88 -8.89 11.12
CA ILE A 309 -8.79 -9.83 11.78
C ILE A 309 -8.02 -11.08 12.18
N ILE A 310 -7.28 -11.65 11.22
CA ILE A 310 -6.48 -12.86 11.45
C ILE A 310 -5.40 -12.60 12.50
N LYS A 311 -4.71 -11.45 12.44
CA LYS A 311 -3.75 -10.99 13.45
C LYS A 311 -4.40 -10.93 14.83
N LYS A 312 -5.59 -10.34 14.96
CA LYS A 312 -6.31 -10.24 16.23
C LYS A 312 -6.66 -11.61 16.80
N THR A 313 -7.19 -12.52 15.97
CA THR A 313 -7.50 -13.90 16.37
C THR A 313 -6.26 -14.65 16.84
N ILE A 314 -5.15 -14.54 16.11
CA ILE A 314 -3.89 -15.19 16.49
C ILE A 314 -3.32 -14.59 17.77
N GLY A 315 -3.45 -13.28 17.97
CA GLY A 315 -3.05 -12.63 19.21
C GLY A 315 -3.80 -13.15 20.43
N ILE A 316 -5.11 -13.36 20.30
CA ILE A 316 -5.92 -13.99 21.36
C ILE A 316 -5.38 -15.40 21.65
N ILE A 317 -5.21 -16.23 20.61
CA ILE A 317 -4.71 -17.61 20.75
C ILE A 317 -3.33 -17.64 21.40
N LEU A 318 -2.39 -16.81 20.96
CA LEU A 318 -1.02 -16.78 21.49
C LEU A 318 -0.95 -16.28 22.92
N THR A 319 -1.80 -15.32 23.31
CA THR A 319 -1.89 -14.84 24.69
C THR A 319 -2.28 -15.97 25.65
N PHE A 320 -3.15 -16.89 25.21
CA PHE A 320 -3.51 -18.07 26.00
C PHE A 320 -2.49 -19.19 25.94
N ALA A 321 -1.96 -19.48 24.74
CA ALA A 321 -1.11 -20.65 24.52
C ALA A 321 0.35 -20.43 24.99
N VAL A 322 0.90 -19.23 24.76
CA VAL A 322 2.30 -18.90 25.06
C VAL A 322 2.42 -17.45 25.57
N PRO A 323 1.97 -17.15 26.80
CA PRO A 323 1.94 -15.78 27.33
C PRO A 323 3.29 -15.06 27.29
N GLN A 324 4.41 -15.79 27.40
CA GLN A 324 5.75 -15.20 27.35
C GLN A 324 6.06 -14.51 26.01
N VAL A 325 5.42 -14.93 24.91
CA VAL A 325 5.61 -14.31 23.59
C VAL A 325 4.90 -12.96 23.51
N THR A 326 3.92 -12.71 24.39
CA THR A 326 3.09 -11.49 24.39
C THR A 326 3.52 -10.44 25.41
N SER A 327 4.47 -10.75 26.30
CA SER A 327 4.92 -9.84 27.36
C SER A 327 5.82 -8.70 26.88
N GLN A 328 6.50 -8.89 25.75
CA GLN A 328 7.36 -7.89 25.11
C GLN A 328 7.37 -8.12 23.59
N VAL A 329 7.36 -7.05 22.80
CA VAL A 329 7.53 -7.17 21.35
C VAL A 329 9.01 -7.39 21.03
N THR A 330 9.35 -8.63 20.71
CA THR A 330 10.66 -9.08 20.20
C THR A 330 10.57 -9.53 18.74
N VAL A 331 11.70 -9.69 18.05
CA VAL A 331 11.71 -10.28 16.68
C VAL A 331 11.03 -11.65 16.65
N MET A 332 11.27 -12.48 17.67
CA MET A 332 10.63 -13.78 17.79
C MET A 332 9.10 -13.63 17.89
N SER A 333 8.61 -12.74 18.75
CA SER A 333 7.16 -12.50 18.87
C SER A 333 6.54 -12.02 17.55
N MET A 334 7.21 -11.11 16.84
CA MET A 334 6.74 -10.62 15.54
C MET A 334 6.64 -11.74 14.51
N LEU A 335 7.59 -12.68 14.51
CA LEU A 335 7.57 -13.85 13.62
C LEU A 335 6.50 -14.86 14.02
N CYS A 336 6.37 -15.17 15.32
CA CYS A 336 5.33 -16.05 15.86
C CYS A 336 3.91 -15.54 15.52
N PHE A 337 3.71 -14.22 15.47
CA PHE A 337 2.46 -13.63 15.03
C PHE A 337 2.32 -13.59 13.51
N SER A 338 3.33 -13.08 12.81
CA SER A 338 3.21 -12.77 11.37
C SER A 338 3.15 -14.02 10.50
N ILE A 339 3.90 -15.08 10.83
CA ILE A 339 3.95 -16.31 10.03
C ILE A 339 2.58 -17.01 9.99
N PRO A 340 1.96 -17.39 11.13
CA PRO A 340 0.62 -17.97 11.11
C PRO A 340 -0.41 -17.00 10.52
N SER A 341 -0.29 -15.69 10.82
CA SER A 341 -1.23 -14.69 10.30
C SER A 341 -1.24 -14.64 8.78
N PHE A 342 -0.06 -14.71 8.18
CA PHE A 342 0.08 -14.73 6.74
C PHE A 342 -0.46 -16.00 6.10
N PHE A 343 -0.09 -17.18 6.61
CA PHE A 343 -0.55 -18.44 6.03
C PHE A 343 -2.06 -18.62 6.18
N ILE A 344 -2.63 -18.26 7.33
CA ILE A 344 -4.09 -18.31 7.54
C ILE A 344 -4.79 -17.29 6.62
N SER A 345 -4.28 -16.06 6.55
CA SER A 345 -4.85 -15.04 5.65
C SER A 345 -4.81 -15.50 4.19
N TRP A 346 -3.68 -16.06 3.75
CA TRP A 346 -3.54 -16.55 2.38
C TRP A 346 -4.47 -17.74 2.11
N LEU A 347 -4.57 -18.71 3.03
CA LEU A 347 -5.48 -19.84 2.89
C LEU A 347 -6.94 -19.38 2.77
N VAL A 348 -7.39 -18.50 3.68
CA VAL A 348 -8.76 -17.97 3.67
C VAL A 348 -9.04 -17.22 2.36
N VAL A 349 -8.14 -16.33 1.95
CA VAL A 349 -8.31 -15.56 0.70
C VAL A 349 -8.29 -16.47 -0.52
N SER A 350 -7.40 -17.45 -0.58
CA SER A 350 -7.32 -18.42 -1.68
C SER A 350 -8.62 -19.24 -1.81
N LEU A 351 -9.23 -19.64 -0.68
CA LEU A 351 -10.53 -20.29 -0.67
C LEU A 351 -11.66 -19.36 -1.14
N LEU A 352 -11.71 -18.12 -0.64
CA LEU A 352 -12.71 -17.12 -1.05
C LEU A 352 -12.59 -16.77 -2.54
N MET A 353 -11.37 -16.72 -3.07
CA MET A 353 -11.07 -16.44 -4.47
C MET A 353 -11.59 -17.53 -5.44
N LYS A 354 -11.91 -18.74 -4.96
CA LYS A 354 -12.54 -19.78 -5.78
C LYS A 354 -13.97 -19.40 -6.20
N ASN A 355 -14.66 -18.60 -5.39
CA ASN A 355 -15.99 -18.10 -5.71
C ASN A 355 -15.88 -16.74 -6.42
N LYS A 356 -16.06 -16.75 -7.76
CA LYS A 356 -15.95 -15.54 -8.60
C LYS A 356 -16.85 -14.40 -8.16
N HIS A 357 -18.06 -14.70 -7.66
CA HIS A 357 -18.99 -13.68 -7.22
C HIS A 357 -18.45 -12.96 -5.98
N PHE A 358 -18.06 -13.70 -4.94
CA PHE A 358 -17.45 -13.13 -3.74
C PHE A 358 -16.14 -12.39 -4.06
N ALA A 359 -15.29 -12.98 -4.90
CA ALA A 359 -14.01 -12.38 -5.28
C ALA A 359 -14.16 -11.00 -5.93
N LYS A 360 -15.18 -10.82 -6.76
CA LYS A 360 -15.46 -9.55 -7.44
C LYS A 360 -15.80 -8.43 -6.45
N TYR A 361 -16.66 -8.70 -5.47
CA TYR A 361 -17.11 -7.67 -4.51
C TYR A 361 -16.11 -7.43 -3.37
N ILE A 362 -15.51 -8.49 -2.85
CA ILE A 362 -14.60 -8.40 -1.69
C ILE A 362 -13.20 -7.94 -2.10
N PHE A 363 -12.73 -8.32 -3.31
CA PHE A 363 -11.36 -8.07 -3.73
C PHE A 363 -11.23 -7.28 -5.05
N GLY A 364 -12.34 -6.98 -5.74
CA GLY A 364 -12.31 -6.18 -6.98
C GLY A 364 -11.76 -6.93 -8.20
N ASN A 365 -11.78 -8.28 -8.17
CA ASN A 365 -11.20 -9.14 -9.22
C ASN A 365 -12.15 -9.48 -10.37
#